data_AF-A0A4R4N115-F1
#
_entry.id   AF-A0A4R4N115-F1
#
_cell.length_a   1.000
_cell.length_b   1.000
_cell.length_c   1.000
_cell.angle_alpha   90.00
_cell.angle_beta   90.00
_cell.angle_gamma   90.00
#
_symmetry.space_group_name_H-M   'P 1'
#
loop_
_entity.id
_entity.type
_entity.pdbx_description
1 polymer ?
#
loop_
_entity_poly.entity_id
_entity_poly.type
_entity_poly.pdbx_seq_one_letter_code
_entity_poly.pdbx_strand_id
1 'polypeptide(L)'
;MKWFKSAAITAVMVLITSVLMVPSPAQAHGVTMFPGSRTFLCWQDGLRDNGQIQPYNPACADAVAQSGTTPLYNWFAVLRSDGAGRTSGFIPDGQICSGGTGGPYDFSAYNAVRSDWPLTHLTAGANIQMRHSNWAEHPGDFNYYITKNGWNPNGPLKWSDLEPFGSVTDPPKNGGPGGLGYYYWNAQLPSGKSGRHIIFTHWIRSDSNENFYSCSDVVFDGGNGEVTGVGPGGGTPGPDPDPTVTPTDPPPGDSGCTATWKASDNGWAGHFQGEVTVRNTGDSALNGWTVSWTYGGGQAFDGTPWNGVLSGQPPNVTVKNATYNGQLAPDATTSFGFNATGSIPNPAPTLTCTSP
;
A
#
# COMPACT_ATOMS: atom_id res chain seq x y z
N MET A 1 -39.26 22.85 77.25
CA MET A 1 -38.66 24.15 77.61
C MET A 1 -37.36 24.32 76.84
N LYS A 2 -37.41 25.04 75.70
CA LYS A 2 -36.31 25.57 74.85
C LYS A 2 -35.28 24.51 74.35
N TRP A 3 -34.89 24.42 73.09
CA TRP A 3 -34.07 25.39 72.37
C TRP A 3 -34.08 25.07 70.86
N PHE A 4 -34.23 26.11 70.04
CA PHE A 4 -33.87 26.14 68.62
C PHE A 4 -32.37 25.86 68.43
N LYS A 5 -32.00 25.07 67.41
CA LYS A 5 -30.68 25.15 66.77
C LYS A 5 -30.80 25.03 65.24
N SER A 6 -30.60 26.19 64.65
CA SER A 6 -30.04 26.59 63.36
C SER A 6 -29.74 25.56 62.26
N ALA A 7 -30.10 26.00 61.05
CA ALA A 7 -29.75 25.46 59.75
C ALA A 7 -28.24 25.37 59.48
N ALA A 8 -27.86 24.39 58.65
CA ALA A 8 -26.69 24.45 57.78
C ALA A 8 -27.08 23.79 56.45
N ILE A 9 -27.48 24.60 55.46
CA ILE A 9 -27.55 24.14 54.07
C ILE A 9 -26.17 24.36 53.48
N THR A 10 -25.40 23.28 53.37
CA THR A 10 -24.13 23.28 52.63
C THR A 10 -24.44 23.22 51.14
N ALA A 11 -24.48 24.36 50.48
CA ALA A 11 -24.53 24.41 49.01
C ALA A 11 -23.15 24.02 48.46
N VAL A 12 -23.01 22.77 48.02
CA VAL A 12 -21.84 22.32 47.25
C VAL A 12 -21.98 22.88 45.84
N MET A 13 -21.24 23.93 45.52
CA MET A 13 -21.12 24.46 44.16
C MET A 13 -20.18 23.54 43.37
N VAL A 14 -20.74 22.58 42.63
CA VAL A 14 -19.97 21.79 41.66
C VAL A 14 -19.73 22.67 40.43
N LEU A 15 -18.52 23.22 40.32
CA LEU A 15 -18.02 23.80 39.08
C LEU A 15 -17.81 22.66 38.08
N ILE A 16 -18.79 22.45 37.19
CA ILE A 16 -18.62 21.61 36.02
C ILE A 16 -17.80 22.44 35.02
N THR A 17 -16.49 22.25 35.00
CA THR A 17 -15.64 22.66 33.88
C THR A 17 -15.97 21.76 32.70
N SER A 18 -16.91 22.19 31.87
CA SER A 18 -17.13 21.62 30.55
C SER A 18 -15.90 21.89 29.70
N VAL A 19 -15.01 20.89 29.63
CA VAL A 19 -13.99 20.82 28.59
C VAL A 19 -14.75 20.75 27.27
N LEU A 20 -14.78 21.85 26.53
CA LEU A 20 -15.19 21.85 25.13
C LEU A 20 -14.19 20.97 24.39
N MET A 21 -14.54 19.69 24.21
CA MET A 21 -13.91 18.85 23.22
C MET A 21 -14.24 19.47 21.87
N VAL A 22 -13.34 20.30 21.34
CA VAL A 22 -13.41 20.71 19.93
C VAL A 22 -13.19 19.42 19.14
N PRO A 23 -14.17 18.92 18.39
CA PRO A 23 -13.93 17.76 17.54
C PRO A 23 -12.83 18.16 16.56
N SER A 24 -11.71 17.44 16.60
CA SER A 24 -10.73 17.52 15.53
C SER A 24 -11.46 17.16 14.23
N PRO A 25 -11.30 17.93 13.14
CA PRO A 25 -11.94 17.57 11.88
C PRO A 25 -11.58 16.12 11.55
N ALA A 26 -12.60 15.29 11.34
CA ALA A 26 -12.42 13.92 10.89
C ALA A 26 -11.82 13.97 9.49
N GLN A 27 -10.51 13.81 9.47
CA GLN A 27 -9.66 14.06 8.33
C GLN A 27 -9.72 12.80 7.44
N ALA A 28 -10.31 12.91 6.26
CA ALA A 28 -10.24 11.84 5.28
C ALA A 28 -8.83 11.78 4.69
N HIS A 29 -8.42 10.60 4.24
CA HIS A 29 -7.04 10.38 3.80
C HIS A 29 -6.98 9.18 2.85
N GLY A 30 -6.52 9.44 1.63
CA GLY A 30 -6.36 8.43 0.61
C GLY A 30 -5.76 9.01 -0.66
N VAL A 31 -4.88 8.24 -1.30
CA VAL A 31 -4.44 8.42 -2.69
C VAL A 31 -4.38 7.07 -3.37
N THR A 32 -4.29 7.05 -4.70
CA THR A 32 -4.22 5.81 -5.49
C THR A 32 -2.94 5.04 -5.15
N MET A 33 -3.10 3.76 -4.79
CA MET A 33 -2.01 2.82 -4.50
C MET A 33 -1.71 1.93 -5.72
N PHE A 34 -2.70 1.70 -6.59
CA PHE A 34 -2.50 1.05 -7.88
C PHE A 34 -3.48 1.61 -8.94
N PRO A 35 -2.98 2.09 -10.10
CA PRO A 35 -1.58 2.42 -10.35
C PRO A 35 -1.11 3.49 -9.37
N GLY A 36 0.09 3.32 -8.79
CA GLY A 36 0.54 4.10 -7.63
C GLY A 36 0.67 5.60 -7.92
N SER A 37 0.21 6.44 -6.98
CA SER A 37 0.35 7.89 -7.10
C SER A 37 1.79 8.34 -6.90
N ARG A 38 2.14 9.55 -7.36
CA ARG A 38 3.45 10.17 -7.11
C ARG A 38 3.82 10.16 -5.62
N THR A 39 2.91 10.60 -4.75
CA THR A 39 3.18 10.66 -3.31
C THR A 39 3.35 9.27 -2.70
N PHE A 40 2.52 8.30 -3.11
CA PHE A 40 2.62 6.93 -2.60
C PHE A 40 3.90 6.24 -3.07
N LEU A 41 4.23 6.30 -4.36
CA LEU A 41 5.44 5.67 -4.90
C LEU A 41 6.72 6.35 -4.40
N CYS A 42 6.72 7.68 -4.23
CA CYS A 42 7.86 8.37 -3.63
C CYS A 42 8.01 8.07 -2.13
N TRP A 43 6.91 7.83 -1.41
CA TRP A 43 6.97 7.34 -0.04
C TRP A 43 7.56 5.93 0.01
N GLN A 44 7.13 5.01 -0.87
CA GLN A 44 7.70 3.66 -0.96
C GLN A 44 9.18 3.68 -1.35
N ASP A 45 9.58 4.55 -2.28
CA ASP A 45 10.96 4.71 -2.72
C ASP A 45 11.87 5.27 -1.61
N GLY A 46 11.35 6.25 -0.87
CA GLY A 46 12.12 6.99 0.12
C GLY A 46 12.10 6.40 1.53
N LEU A 47 11.07 5.64 1.92
CA LEU A 47 10.98 5.13 3.28
C LEU A 47 12.13 4.16 3.57
N ARG A 48 12.78 4.38 4.71
CA ARG A 48 13.85 3.53 5.25
C ARG A 48 13.38 2.85 6.54
N ASP A 49 14.08 1.79 6.93
CA ASP A 49 13.77 1.02 8.14
C ASP A 49 13.79 1.86 9.43
N ASN A 50 14.57 2.94 9.45
CA ASN A 50 14.64 3.89 10.56
C ASN A 50 13.52 4.96 10.51
N GLY A 51 12.57 4.83 9.60
CA GLY A 51 11.47 5.77 9.39
C GLY A 51 11.86 7.05 8.67
N GLN A 52 13.10 7.21 8.21
CA GLN A 52 13.50 8.39 7.43
C GLN A 52 13.01 8.28 5.99
N ILE A 53 12.74 9.44 5.39
CA ILE A 53 12.43 9.59 3.97
C ILE A 53 13.71 10.05 3.26
N GLN A 54 14.28 9.17 2.44
CA GLN A 54 15.49 9.40 1.66
C GLN A 54 15.33 8.81 0.25
N PRO A 55 14.60 9.43 -0.68
CA PRO A 55 14.31 8.83 -1.99
C PRO A 55 15.56 8.44 -2.80
N TYR A 56 15.48 7.33 -3.52
CA TYR A 56 16.46 6.95 -4.55
C TYR A 56 16.12 7.61 -5.90
N ASN A 57 14.81 7.72 -6.20
CA ASN A 57 14.32 8.29 -7.43
C ASN A 57 14.65 9.80 -7.51
N PRO A 58 15.23 10.31 -8.60
CA PRO A 58 15.61 11.72 -8.70
C PRO A 58 14.42 12.70 -8.65
N ALA A 59 13.27 12.35 -9.21
CA ALA A 59 12.06 13.18 -9.12
C ALA A 59 11.53 13.25 -7.69
N CYS A 60 11.50 12.11 -6.99
CA CYS A 60 11.12 12.04 -5.59
C CYS A 60 12.12 12.78 -4.68
N ALA A 61 13.42 12.66 -4.94
CA ALA A 61 14.47 13.35 -4.20
C ALA A 61 14.37 14.87 -4.35
N ASP A 62 14.14 15.36 -5.57
CA ASP A 62 13.94 16.79 -5.81
C ASP A 62 12.62 17.29 -5.20
N ALA A 63 11.57 16.46 -5.19
CA ALA A 63 10.33 16.80 -4.50
C ALA A 63 10.52 16.95 -2.99
N VAL A 64 11.30 16.07 -2.37
CA VAL A 64 11.68 16.17 -0.95
C VAL A 64 12.57 17.38 -0.71
N ALA A 65 13.50 17.70 -1.61
CA ALA A 65 14.36 18.87 -1.49
C ALA A 65 13.56 20.19 -1.53
N GLN A 66 12.47 20.22 -2.31
CA GLN A 66 11.64 21.42 -2.47
C GLN A 66 10.56 21.56 -1.37
N SER A 67 9.78 20.50 -1.10
CA SER A 67 8.63 20.56 -0.19
C SER A 67 8.86 19.88 1.16
N GLY A 68 10.08 19.39 1.42
CA GLY A 68 10.43 18.65 2.63
C GLY A 68 9.90 17.21 2.63
N THR A 69 10.10 16.51 3.76
CA THR A 69 9.67 15.11 3.93
C THR A 69 8.25 14.97 4.44
N THR A 70 7.66 16.03 5.03
CA THR A 70 6.30 16.03 5.59
C THR A 70 5.24 15.52 4.60
N PRO A 71 5.26 15.90 3.31
CA PRO A 71 4.32 15.35 2.32
C PRO A 71 4.38 13.83 2.20
N LEU A 72 5.55 13.21 2.34
CA LEU A 72 5.68 11.75 2.25
C LEU A 72 5.31 11.03 3.54
N TYR A 73 5.47 11.65 4.71
CA TYR A 73 4.86 11.12 5.94
C TYR A 73 3.33 11.19 5.91
N ASN A 74 2.77 12.08 5.08
CA ASN A 74 1.34 12.30 4.90
C ASN A 74 0.94 12.03 3.44
N TRP A 75 1.52 11.00 2.82
CA TRP A 75 1.39 10.70 1.38
C TRP A 75 -0.08 10.57 0.91
N PHE A 76 -0.97 10.25 1.84
CA PHE A 76 -2.41 10.08 1.70
C PHE A 76 -3.22 11.40 1.84
N ALA A 77 -2.59 12.54 2.12
CA ALA A 77 -3.27 13.78 2.53
C ALA A 77 -3.30 14.89 1.47
N VAL A 78 -3.26 14.52 0.19
CA VAL A 78 -3.38 15.48 -0.92
C VAL A 78 -4.85 15.90 -1.05
N LEU A 79 -5.26 16.87 -0.22
CA LEU A 79 -6.66 17.18 0.02
C LEU A 79 -7.00 18.66 -0.06
N ARG A 80 -8.30 18.92 -0.27
CA ARG A 80 -8.94 20.23 -0.10
C ARG A 80 -10.21 20.07 0.70
N SER A 81 -10.24 20.57 1.94
CA SER A 81 -11.43 20.52 2.79
C SER A 81 -12.60 21.36 2.24
N ASP A 82 -12.30 22.31 1.35
CA ASP A 82 -13.28 23.12 0.65
C ASP A 82 -13.59 22.64 -0.78
N GLY A 83 -13.12 21.46 -1.22
CA GLY A 83 -13.23 21.05 -2.62
C GLY A 83 -14.67 21.07 -3.19
N ALA A 84 -15.64 20.51 -2.47
CA ALA A 84 -17.04 20.37 -2.84
C ALA A 84 -17.26 19.84 -4.29
N GLY A 85 -16.40 18.91 -4.72
CA GLY A 85 -16.42 18.32 -6.07
C GLY A 85 -15.92 19.25 -7.20
N ARG A 86 -15.42 20.45 -6.87
CA ARG A 86 -14.93 21.43 -7.86
C ARG A 86 -13.61 20.99 -8.47
N THR A 87 -13.43 21.27 -9.76
CA THR A 87 -12.23 20.88 -10.53
C THR A 87 -11.64 22.09 -11.27
N SER A 88 -11.90 22.21 -12.58
CA SER A 88 -11.46 23.32 -13.42
C SER A 88 -12.02 24.65 -12.91
N GLY A 89 -11.16 25.67 -12.85
CA GLY A 89 -11.49 26.99 -12.30
C GLY A 89 -11.38 27.08 -10.78
N PHE A 90 -11.18 25.94 -10.08
CA PHE A 90 -10.91 25.90 -8.64
C PHE A 90 -9.46 25.47 -8.36
N ILE A 91 -9.04 24.34 -8.93
CA ILE A 91 -7.63 23.95 -8.94
C ILE A 91 -7.00 24.51 -10.23
N PRO A 92 -5.97 25.37 -10.16
CA PRO A 92 -5.32 25.89 -11.35
C PRO A 92 -4.65 24.79 -12.18
N ASP A 93 -4.57 25.02 -13.50
CA ASP A 93 -3.70 24.24 -14.37
C ASP A 93 -2.26 24.22 -13.84
N GLY A 94 -1.61 23.07 -13.93
CA GLY A 94 -0.27 22.84 -13.35
C GLY A 94 -0.27 22.59 -11.84
N GLN A 95 -1.43 22.56 -11.18
CA GLN A 95 -1.53 22.27 -9.73
C GLN A 95 -2.44 21.07 -9.40
N ILE A 96 -2.82 20.29 -10.41
CA ILE A 96 -3.76 19.18 -10.25
C ILE A 96 -3.21 18.10 -9.32
N CYS A 97 -1.93 17.78 -9.41
CA CYS A 97 -1.30 16.71 -8.64
C CYS A 97 -1.04 17.08 -7.17
N SER A 98 -1.08 18.36 -6.82
CA SER A 98 -1.02 18.82 -5.42
C SER A 98 -2.38 19.14 -4.82
N GLY A 99 -3.47 19.04 -5.59
CA GLY A 99 -4.79 19.54 -5.16
C GLY A 99 -4.86 21.07 -5.02
N GLY A 100 -4.03 21.81 -5.78
CA GLY A 100 -3.96 23.28 -5.69
C GLY A 100 -3.31 23.78 -4.40
N THR A 101 -3.54 25.05 -4.09
CA THR A 101 -3.14 25.69 -2.82
C THR A 101 -4.24 25.58 -1.77
N GLY A 102 -3.89 25.43 -0.48
CA GLY A 102 -4.86 25.46 0.62
C GLY A 102 -5.12 24.10 1.29
N GLY A 103 -4.43 23.04 0.87
CA GLY A 103 -4.32 21.81 1.65
C GLY A 103 -3.43 21.99 2.91
N PRO A 104 -3.47 21.03 3.84
CA PRO A 104 -2.74 21.11 5.12
C PRO A 104 -1.21 20.97 4.99
N TYR A 105 -0.73 20.45 3.86
CA TYR A 105 0.69 20.22 3.58
C TYR A 105 1.07 20.76 2.20
N ASP A 106 2.34 21.09 2.02
CA ASP A 106 2.87 21.54 0.73
C ASP A 106 3.17 20.35 -0.19
N PHE A 107 2.24 20.06 -1.12
CA PHE A 107 2.46 19.08 -2.19
C PHE A 107 2.91 19.74 -3.52
N SER A 108 3.31 21.01 -3.51
CA SER A 108 3.56 21.76 -4.75
C SER A 108 4.64 21.13 -5.64
N ALA A 109 5.67 20.52 -5.06
CA ALA A 109 6.74 19.85 -5.80
C ALA A 109 6.27 18.61 -6.59
N TYR A 110 5.16 17.99 -6.20
CA TYR A 110 4.57 16.85 -6.92
C TYR A 110 3.86 17.26 -8.22
N ASN A 111 3.79 18.55 -8.53
CA ASN A 111 3.38 19.04 -9.84
C ASN A 111 4.53 19.12 -10.86
N ALA A 112 5.78 18.86 -10.45
CA ALA A 112 6.94 19.09 -11.30
C ALA A 112 6.84 18.33 -12.64
N VAL A 113 7.21 19.04 -13.70
CA VAL A 113 7.23 18.53 -15.08
C VAL A 113 8.52 17.75 -15.27
N ARG A 114 8.43 16.43 -15.16
CA ARG A 114 9.56 15.51 -15.20
C ARG A 114 9.20 14.21 -15.89
N SER A 115 10.18 13.60 -16.54
CA SER A 115 10.05 12.32 -17.23
C SER A 115 10.55 11.12 -16.42
N ASP A 116 11.04 11.33 -15.21
CA ASP A 116 11.70 10.33 -14.36
C ASP A 116 10.97 10.10 -13.02
N TRP A 117 9.70 10.52 -12.92
CA TRP A 117 8.80 10.03 -11.87
C TRP A 117 8.70 8.49 -11.90
N PRO A 118 8.50 7.83 -10.74
CA PRO A 118 8.12 6.42 -10.69
C PRO A 118 6.93 6.12 -11.60
N LEU A 119 6.94 4.97 -12.26
CA LEU A 119 6.09 4.73 -13.43
C LEU A 119 5.46 3.34 -13.36
N THR A 120 4.14 3.25 -13.50
CA THR A 120 3.45 1.95 -13.64
C THR A 120 3.29 1.59 -15.13
N HIS A 121 3.71 0.39 -15.51
CA HIS A 121 3.62 -0.15 -16.87
C HIS A 121 2.29 -0.86 -17.08
N LEU A 122 1.57 -0.52 -18.14
CA LEU A 122 0.19 -0.95 -18.38
C LEU A 122 -0.05 -1.34 -19.84
N THR A 123 -1.13 -2.08 -20.05
CA THR A 123 -1.63 -2.47 -21.37
C THR A 123 -2.92 -1.73 -21.68
N ALA A 124 -3.00 -1.06 -22.83
CA ALA A 124 -4.20 -0.32 -23.23
C ALA A 124 -5.36 -1.28 -23.48
N GLY A 125 -6.57 -0.93 -23.02
CA GLY A 125 -7.74 -1.80 -23.12
C GLY A 125 -7.82 -2.92 -22.08
N ALA A 126 -6.77 -3.14 -21.28
CA ALA A 126 -6.77 -4.16 -20.24
C ALA A 126 -7.69 -3.78 -19.07
N ASN A 127 -8.20 -4.80 -18.38
CA ASN A 127 -8.84 -4.61 -17.09
C ASN A 127 -7.77 -4.59 -16.00
N ILE A 128 -7.89 -3.64 -15.09
CA ILE A 128 -7.04 -3.54 -13.91
C ILE A 128 -7.90 -3.43 -12.66
N GLN A 129 -7.37 -3.88 -11.52
CA GLN A 129 -7.97 -3.59 -10.22
C GLN A 129 -7.37 -2.31 -9.66
N MET A 130 -8.10 -1.20 -9.77
CA MET A 130 -7.73 0.06 -9.11
C MET A 130 -7.70 -0.17 -7.60
N ARG A 131 -6.66 0.34 -6.92
CA ARG A 131 -6.56 0.35 -5.46
C ARG A 131 -6.33 1.76 -4.97
N HIS A 132 -7.12 2.23 -4.01
CA HIS A 132 -7.02 3.57 -3.44
C HIS A 132 -6.97 3.48 -1.92
N SER A 133 -5.97 4.11 -1.29
CA SER A 133 -5.76 4.03 0.16
C SER A 133 -7.01 4.42 0.94
N ASN A 134 -7.31 3.65 1.97
CA ASN A 134 -8.39 3.93 2.92
C ASN A 134 -7.84 4.37 4.29
N TRP A 135 -6.69 5.04 4.31
CA TRP A 135 -5.99 5.49 5.53
C TRP A 135 -6.94 6.11 6.55
N ALA A 136 -7.90 6.91 6.09
CA ALA A 136 -9.13 7.17 6.83
C ALA A 136 -10.32 6.93 5.91
N GLU A 137 -11.25 6.07 6.35
CA GLU A 137 -12.39 5.64 5.55
C GLU A 137 -13.52 6.67 5.54
N HIS A 138 -14.04 6.99 4.35
CA HIS A 138 -15.21 7.86 4.16
C HIS A 138 -16.05 7.38 2.95
N PRO A 139 -17.35 7.69 2.90
CA PRO A 139 -18.17 7.42 1.73
C PRO A 139 -17.90 8.44 0.62
N GLY A 140 -18.12 8.07 -0.63
CA GLY A 140 -17.97 8.99 -1.75
C GLY A 140 -17.75 8.37 -3.12
N ASP A 141 -17.58 9.25 -4.09
CA ASP A 141 -17.31 8.92 -5.49
C ASP A 141 -15.83 9.02 -5.81
N PHE A 142 -15.30 8.04 -6.53
CA PHE A 142 -13.95 8.05 -7.10
C PHE A 142 -14.08 8.24 -8.61
N ASN A 143 -13.87 9.47 -9.08
CA ASN A 143 -13.86 9.80 -10.50
C ASN A 143 -12.44 9.69 -11.05
N TYR A 144 -12.23 8.95 -12.13
CA TYR A 144 -10.89 8.74 -12.69
C TYR A 144 -10.80 9.14 -14.16
N TYR A 145 -9.70 9.82 -14.44
CA TYR A 145 -9.39 10.51 -15.68
C TYR A 145 -8.02 10.08 -16.17
N ILE A 146 -7.78 10.24 -17.46
CA ILE A 146 -6.48 9.99 -18.06
C ILE A 146 -6.14 11.13 -19.01
N THR A 147 -4.85 11.42 -19.15
CA THR A 147 -4.38 12.34 -20.21
C THR A 147 -4.78 11.83 -21.61
N LYS A 148 -5.20 12.75 -22.48
CA LYS A 148 -5.59 12.49 -23.88
C LYS A 148 -4.40 12.05 -24.72
N ASN A 149 -4.68 11.38 -25.83
CA ASN A 149 -3.65 11.11 -26.84
C ASN A 149 -3.11 12.44 -27.40
N GLY A 150 -1.78 12.53 -27.55
CA GLY A 150 -1.11 13.76 -27.98
C GLY A 150 -0.89 14.80 -26.88
N TRP A 151 -1.21 14.49 -25.62
CA TRP A 151 -0.79 15.31 -24.47
C TRP A 151 0.73 15.53 -24.47
N ASN A 152 1.15 16.74 -24.05
CA ASN A 152 2.56 17.10 -23.95
C ASN A 152 3.12 16.75 -22.56
N PRO A 153 3.93 15.68 -22.40
CA PRO A 153 4.51 15.31 -21.11
C PRO A 153 5.59 16.29 -20.61
N ASN A 154 6.05 17.20 -21.47
CA ASN A 154 7.06 18.22 -21.13
C ASN A 154 6.41 19.56 -20.73
N GLY A 155 5.10 19.58 -20.47
CA GLY A 155 4.37 20.74 -19.97
C GLY A 155 3.64 20.46 -18.66
N PRO A 156 3.20 21.51 -17.94
CA PRO A 156 2.35 21.33 -16.77
C PRO A 156 1.03 20.67 -17.16
N LEU A 157 0.56 19.72 -16.35
CA LEU A 157 -0.72 19.05 -16.55
C LEU A 157 -1.89 20.03 -16.40
N LYS A 158 -2.78 20.07 -17.39
CA LYS A 158 -3.95 20.95 -17.42
C LYS A 158 -5.24 20.15 -17.36
N TRP A 159 -6.32 20.79 -16.92
CA TRP A 159 -7.65 20.16 -16.95
C TRP A 159 -8.09 19.80 -18.38
N SER A 160 -7.68 20.61 -19.35
CA SER A 160 -7.96 20.36 -20.76
C SER A 160 -7.23 19.14 -21.33
N ASP A 161 -6.17 18.67 -20.67
CA ASP A 161 -5.42 17.47 -21.06
C ASP A 161 -6.12 16.18 -20.63
N LEU A 162 -7.05 16.24 -19.68
CA LEU A 162 -7.70 15.07 -19.09
C LEU A 162 -9.01 14.71 -19.79
N GLU A 163 -9.29 13.41 -19.88
CA GLU A 163 -10.58 12.86 -20.26
C GLU A 163 -11.04 11.80 -19.25
N PRO A 164 -12.32 11.76 -18.87
CA PRO A 164 -12.82 10.76 -17.93
C PRO A 164 -12.80 9.37 -18.60
N PHE A 165 -12.49 8.34 -17.82
CA PHE A 165 -12.65 6.95 -18.29
C PHE A 165 -13.44 6.06 -17.33
N GLY A 166 -13.91 6.60 -16.20
CA GLY A 166 -14.96 5.98 -15.39
C GLY A 166 -15.09 6.60 -14.01
N SER A 167 -15.96 5.99 -13.21
CA SER A 167 -16.18 6.31 -11.81
C SER A 167 -16.61 5.08 -11.02
N VAL A 168 -16.52 5.15 -9.69
CA VAL A 168 -17.13 4.18 -8.77
C VAL A 168 -17.61 4.90 -7.52
N THR A 169 -18.75 4.50 -6.98
CA THR A 169 -19.33 5.02 -5.74
C THR A 169 -19.21 3.96 -4.66
N ASP A 170 -18.73 4.33 -3.48
CA ASP A 170 -18.62 3.46 -2.29
C ASP A 170 -18.09 2.05 -2.60
N PRO A 171 -16.90 1.91 -3.25
CA PRO A 171 -16.32 0.62 -3.60
C PRO A 171 -16.06 -0.25 -2.34
N PRO A 172 -15.98 -1.58 -2.51
CA PRO A 172 -15.54 -2.46 -1.44
C PRO A 172 -14.10 -2.14 -1.02
N LYS A 173 -13.73 -2.62 0.17
CA LYS A 173 -12.43 -2.36 0.79
C LYS A 173 -11.76 -3.62 1.33
N ASN A 174 -10.44 -3.56 1.44
CA ASN A 174 -9.59 -4.56 2.07
C ASN A 174 -8.68 -3.89 3.11
N GLY A 175 -8.55 -4.49 4.29
CA GLY A 175 -7.87 -3.86 5.43
C GLY A 175 -8.68 -2.70 6.05
N GLY A 176 -8.02 -1.93 6.92
CA GLY A 176 -8.63 -0.84 7.67
C GLY A 176 -7.75 0.41 7.78
N PRO A 177 -8.24 1.46 8.47
CA PRO A 177 -7.59 2.77 8.53
C PRO A 177 -6.24 2.75 9.27
N GLY A 178 -5.39 3.74 8.99
CA GLY A 178 -4.08 3.92 9.63
C GLY A 178 -2.96 2.99 9.12
N GLY A 179 -3.23 2.19 8.08
CA GLY A 179 -2.27 1.28 7.47
C GLY A 179 -2.32 1.32 5.93
N LEU A 180 -1.91 0.22 5.30
CA LEU A 180 -1.95 0.05 3.84
C LEU A 180 -3.26 -0.59 3.34
N GLY A 181 -4.36 -0.40 4.08
CA GLY A 181 -5.69 -0.79 3.61
C GLY A 181 -6.10 0.05 2.39
N TYR A 182 -7.05 -0.47 1.61
CA TYR A 182 -7.47 0.19 0.38
C TYR A 182 -8.91 -0.17 -0.02
N TYR A 183 -9.55 0.77 -0.69
CA TYR A 183 -10.69 0.54 -1.57
C TYR A 183 -10.23 -0.12 -2.87
N TYR A 184 -11.07 -0.97 -3.48
CA TYR A 184 -10.76 -1.59 -4.76
C TYR A 184 -11.96 -1.71 -5.69
N TRP A 185 -11.71 -1.61 -7.00
CA TRP A 185 -12.69 -1.84 -8.05
C TRP A 185 -12.01 -2.21 -9.36
N ASN A 186 -12.74 -2.90 -10.25
CA ASN A 186 -12.25 -3.18 -11.60
C ASN A 186 -12.49 -1.97 -12.49
N ALA A 187 -11.47 -1.56 -13.25
CA ALA A 187 -11.56 -0.51 -14.26
C ALA A 187 -11.00 -1.03 -15.59
N GLN A 188 -11.69 -0.74 -16.68
CA GLN A 188 -11.17 -0.99 -18.02
C GLN A 188 -10.35 0.23 -18.47
N LEU A 189 -9.06 0.04 -18.74
CA LEU A 189 -8.22 1.09 -19.29
C LEU A 189 -8.68 1.46 -20.71
N PRO A 190 -8.65 2.74 -21.12
CA PRO A 190 -8.98 3.12 -22.48
C PRO A 190 -8.11 2.38 -23.50
N SER A 191 -8.73 1.91 -24.57
CA SER A 191 -8.01 1.36 -25.72
C SER A 191 -7.31 2.48 -26.51
N GLY A 192 -6.28 2.13 -27.27
CA GLY A 192 -5.57 3.09 -28.13
C GLY A 192 -4.70 4.11 -27.39
N LYS A 193 -4.35 3.87 -26.12
CA LYS A 193 -3.30 4.58 -25.38
C LYS A 193 -1.93 4.00 -25.72
N SER A 194 -0.89 4.83 -25.75
CA SER A 194 0.48 4.40 -26.01
C SER A 194 1.46 5.37 -25.37
N GLY A 195 2.57 4.86 -24.82
CA GLY A 195 3.58 5.71 -24.19
C GLY A 195 3.10 6.32 -22.88
N ARG A 196 3.74 7.42 -22.45
CA ARG A 196 3.51 8.02 -21.12
C ARG A 196 2.18 8.76 -21.02
N HIS A 197 1.49 8.53 -19.93
CA HIS A 197 0.24 9.19 -19.55
C HIS A 197 0.20 9.42 -18.04
N ILE A 198 -0.69 10.30 -17.60
CA ILE A 198 -1.07 10.43 -16.18
C ILE A 198 -2.51 9.95 -16.02
N ILE A 199 -2.74 9.09 -15.04
CA ILE A 199 -4.07 8.78 -14.50
C ILE A 199 -4.30 9.69 -13.29
N PHE A 200 -5.43 10.40 -13.29
CA PHE A 200 -5.84 11.28 -12.21
C PHE A 200 -7.10 10.72 -11.55
N THR A 201 -7.06 10.49 -10.23
CA THR A 201 -8.20 10.07 -9.42
C THR A 201 -8.62 11.21 -8.51
N HIS A 202 -9.91 11.55 -8.55
CA HIS A 202 -10.57 12.55 -7.72
C HIS A 202 -11.58 11.86 -6.81
N TRP A 203 -11.28 11.81 -5.51
CA TRP A 203 -12.21 11.30 -4.52
C TRP A 203 -13.07 12.45 -3.96
N ILE A 204 -14.38 12.29 -4.07
CA ILE A 204 -15.39 13.24 -3.65
C ILE A 204 -16.19 12.63 -2.51
N ARG A 205 -15.97 13.12 -1.30
CA ARG A 205 -16.75 12.68 -0.14
C ARG A 205 -18.20 13.07 -0.29
N SER A 206 -19.09 12.16 0.12
CA SER A 206 -20.53 12.42 0.16
C SER A 206 -21.01 12.99 1.51
N ASP A 207 -20.16 12.94 2.54
CA ASP A 207 -20.43 13.37 3.90
C ASP A 207 -19.71 14.69 4.29
N SER A 208 -18.96 15.29 3.38
CA SER A 208 -18.16 16.51 3.59
C SER A 208 -17.88 17.24 2.28
N ASN A 209 -17.48 18.50 2.34
CA ASN A 209 -16.92 19.23 1.20
C ASN A 209 -15.48 18.83 0.88
N GLU A 210 -14.87 17.93 1.66
CA GLU A 210 -13.48 17.53 1.48
C GLU A 210 -13.27 16.58 0.29
N ASN A 211 -12.24 16.86 -0.51
CA ASN A 211 -11.86 16.10 -1.71
C ASN A 211 -10.38 15.69 -1.66
N PHE A 212 -10.03 14.61 -2.36
CA PHE A 212 -8.65 14.11 -2.53
C PHE A 212 -8.25 14.03 -3.99
N TYR A 213 -6.97 14.28 -4.25
CA TYR A 213 -6.40 14.43 -5.58
C TYR A 213 -5.19 13.51 -5.72
N SER A 214 -5.18 12.65 -6.74
CA SER A 214 -4.12 11.66 -6.90
C SER A 214 -3.69 11.55 -8.36
N CYS A 215 -2.43 11.85 -8.65
CA CYS A 215 -1.81 11.63 -9.95
C CYS A 215 -0.91 10.40 -9.91
N SER A 216 -1.09 9.49 -10.86
CA SER A 216 -0.28 8.30 -11.08
C SER A 216 0.34 8.37 -12.48
N ASP A 217 1.68 8.38 -12.56
CA ASP A 217 2.38 8.32 -13.83
C ASP A 217 2.39 6.88 -14.35
N VAL A 218 1.95 6.70 -15.60
CA VAL A 218 1.85 5.39 -16.23
C VAL A 218 2.45 5.39 -17.63
N VAL A 219 2.79 4.21 -18.13
CA VAL A 219 3.21 4.01 -19.52
C VAL A 219 2.43 2.86 -20.14
N PHE A 220 1.90 3.08 -21.35
CA PHE A 220 1.24 2.06 -22.14
C PHE A 220 2.22 1.46 -23.13
N ASP A 221 2.92 0.42 -22.69
CA ASP A 221 3.96 -0.29 -23.42
C ASP A 221 3.76 -1.82 -23.45
N GLY A 222 2.62 -2.29 -22.94
CA GLY A 222 2.30 -3.72 -22.86
C GLY A 222 2.59 -4.36 -21.50
N GLY A 223 2.93 -3.55 -20.48
CA GLY A 223 3.04 -4.01 -19.10
C GLY A 223 1.72 -4.41 -18.45
N ASN A 224 1.81 -5.02 -17.28
CA ASN A 224 0.70 -5.60 -16.51
C ASN A 224 0.65 -5.08 -15.06
N GLY A 225 1.33 -3.98 -14.76
CA GLY A 225 1.36 -3.36 -13.43
C GLY A 225 2.76 -3.23 -12.83
N GLU A 226 3.82 -3.61 -13.57
CA GLU A 226 5.21 -3.40 -13.16
C GLU A 226 5.43 -1.93 -12.77
N VAL A 227 6.21 -1.67 -11.73
CA VAL A 227 6.57 -0.30 -11.33
C VAL A 227 8.06 -0.10 -11.50
N THR A 228 8.47 0.90 -12.28
CA THR A 228 9.87 1.32 -12.41
C THR A 228 10.16 2.62 -11.68
N GLY A 229 11.44 2.89 -11.45
CA GLY A 229 11.88 4.12 -10.80
C GLY A 229 11.66 4.15 -9.29
N VAL A 230 11.50 2.98 -8.64
CA VAL A 230 11.47 2.82 -7.17
C VAL A 230 12.63 1.91 -6.76
N GLY A 231 13.37 2.26 -5.71
CA GLY A 231 14.46 1.46 -5.16
C GLY A 231 15.85 1.78 -5.72
N PRO A 232 16.91 1.19 -5.14
CA PRO A 232 18.29 1.47 -5.56
C PRO A 232 18.55 0.91 -6.96
N GLY A 233 18.97 1.77 -7.88
CA GLY A 233 19.37 1.41 -9.25
C GLY A 233 18.33 1.68 -10.34
N GLY A 234 17.11 2.11 -10.01
CA GLY A 234 16.12 2.63 -10.97
C GLY A 234 15.64 1.67 -12.08
N GLY A 235 16.22 0.47 -12.18
CA GLY A 235 15.80 -0.60 -13.07
C GLY A 235 14.63 -1.37 -12.48
N THR A 236 13.77 -1.88 -13.37
CA THR A 236 12.58 -2.72 -13.08
C THR A 236 12.79 -3.68 -11.91
N PRO A 237 12.10 -3.52 -10.77
CA PRO A 237 11.40 -4.64 -10.17
C PRO A 237 10.40 -5.18 -11.21
N GLY A 238 10.38 -6.49 -11.39
CA GLY A 238 9.45 -7.18 -12.30
C GLY A 238 7.98 -6.99 -11.92
N PRO A 239 7.06 -7.69 -12.61
CA PRO A 239 5.61 -7.45 -12.53
C PRO A 239 5.11 -7.38 -11.10
N ASP A 240 4.29 -6.37 -10.78
CA ASP A 240 3.30 -6.55 -9.72
C ASP A 240 2.32 -7.61 -10.23
N PRO A 241 2.16 -8.76 -9.56
CA PRO A 241 1.17 -9.74 -9.95
C PRO A 241 -0.22 -9.24 -9.54
N ASP A 242 -1.14 -9.24 -10.50
CA ASP A 242 -2.57 -9.32 -10.23
C ASP A 242 -2.86 -10.37 -9.13
N PRO A 243 -3.74 -10.09 -8.13
CA PRO A 243 -4.21 -11.09 -7.19
C PRO A 243 -5.21 -12.03 -7.87
N THR A 244 -4.79 -12.80 -8.86
CA THR A 244 -5.41 -14.09 -9.13
C THR A 244 -4.65 -15.15 -8.34
N VAL A 245 -5.26 -15.63 -7.26
CA VAL A 245 -4.76 -16.75 -6.47
C VAL A 245 -4.74 -18.01 -7.35
N THR A 246 -3.62 -18.23 -8.03
CA THR A 246 -3.32 -19.47 -8.74
C THR A 246 -1.87 -19.85 -8.38
N PRO A 247 -1.62 -21.06 -7.86
CA PRO A 247 -0.33 -21.41 -7.25
C PRO A 247 0.82 -21.36 -8.27
N THR A 248 1.84 -20.55 -7.99
CA THR A 248 3.11 -20.57 -8.70
C THR A 248 4.00 -21.67 -8.14
N ASP A 249 4.39 -22.63 -8.98
CA ASP A 249 5.43 -23.61 -8.64
C ASP A 249 6.81 -22.93 -8.53
N PRO A 250 7.67 -23.29 -7.55
CA PRO A 250 9.01 -22.72 -7.39
C PRO A 250 10.02 -23.33 -8.38
N PRO A 251 11.24 -22.74 -8.48
CA PRO A 251 12.36 -23.37 -9.20
C PRO A 251 12.68 -24.75 -8.61
N PRO A 252 13.15 -25.72 -9.43
CA PRO A 252 13.51 -27.04 -8.93
C PRO A 252 14.63 -26.93 -7.89
N GLY A 253 14.35 -27.33 -6.66
CA GLY A 253 15.37 -27.57 -5.65
C GLY A 253 16.09 -28.88 -5.99
N ASP A 254 17.42 -28.86 -6.04
CA ASP A 254 18.32 -29.95 -6.49
C ASP A 254 18.24 -31.27 -5.66
N SER A 255 17.23 -31.46 -4.81
CA SER A 255 17.01 -32.64 -3.98
C SER A 255 15.58 -33.21 -4.04
N GLY A 256 14.77 -32.82 -5.03
CA GLY A 256 13.36 -33.24 -5.12
C GLY A 256 12.49 -32.68 -3.99
N CYS A 257 12.92 -31.62 -3.30
CA CYS A 257 12.11 -30.90 -2.33
C CYS A 257 11.80 -29.49 -2.81
N THR A 258 10.54 -29.08 -2.76
CA THR A 258 10.12 -27.69 -2.99
C THR A 258 9.31 -27.18 -1.80
N ALA A 259 9.30 -25.86 -1.60
CA ALA A 259 8.51 -25.23 -0.56
C ALA A 259 7.79 -24.01 -1.13
N THR A 260 6.53 -23.82 -0.75
CA THR A 260 5.71 -22.67 -1.11
C THR A 260 5.27 -21.91 0.13
N TRP A 261 5.15 -20.60 0.01
CA TRP A 261 4.83 -19.68 1.10
C TRP A 261 3.42 -19.12 0.96
N LYS A 262 2.69 -19.03 2.06
CA LYS A 262 1.49 -18.20 2.20
C LYS A 262 1.56 -17.45 3.51
N ALA A 263 1.05 -16.23 3.54
CA ALA A 263 0.89 -15.49 4.78
C ALA A 263 -0.45 -14.76 4.77
N SER A 264 -1.02 -14.59 5.95
CA SER A 264 -2.28 -13.90 6.18
C SER A 264 -2.11 -12.94 7.35
N ASP A 265 -2.61 -11.72 7.18
CA ASP A 265 -2.78 -10.80 8.28
C ASP A 265 -4.07 -11.21 9.00
N ASN A 266 -3.90 -11.75 10.19
CA ASN A 266 -4.97 -12.21 11.06
C ASN A 266 -5.56 -11.07 11.92
N GLY A 267 -5.27 -9.82 11.57
CA GLY A 267 -5.85 -8.62 12.17
C GLY A 267 -5.10 -8.12 13.41
N TRP A 268 -3.91 -8.65 13.67
CA TRP A 268 -3.05 -8.20 14.77
C TRP A 268 -2.03 -7.23 14.21
N ALA A 269 -2.27 -5.94 14.44
CA ALA A 269 -1.43 -4.88 13.90
C ALA A 269 0.06 -5.10 14.24
N GLY A 270 0.90 -5.16 13.21
CA GLY A 270 2.32 -5.44 13.35
C GLY A 270 2.66 -6.93 13.54
N HIS A 271 1.72 -7.83 13.26
CA HIS A 271 1.93 -9.27 13.21
C HIS A 271 1.32 -9.87 11.94
N PHE A 272 1.79 -11.04 11.56
CA PHE A 272 1.17 -11.88 10.55
C PHE A 272 1.32 -13.36 10.89
N GLN A 273 0.45 -14.17 10.30
CA GLN A 273 0.56 -15.62 10.34
C GLN A 273 1.08 -16.12 9.00
N GLY A 274 2.12 -16.95 9.01
CA GLY A 274 2.60 -17.62 7.81
C GLY A 274 2.41 -19.13 7.85
N GLU A 275 2.24 -19.70 6.66
CA GLU A 275 2.19 -21.13 6.41
C GLU A 275 3.13 -21.47 5.24
N VAL A 276 3.91 -22.52 5.41
CA VAL A 276 4.79 -23.06 4.37
C VAL A 276 4.39 -24.49 4.07
N THR A 277 4.12 -24.77 2.80
CA THR A 277 3.87 -26.13 2.31
C THR A 277 5.14 -26.67 1.67
N VAL A 278 5.60 -27.80 2.19
CA VAL A 278 6.72 -28.58 1.65
C VAL A 278 6.18 -29.70 0.79
N ARG A 279 6.75 -29.90 -0.41
CA ARG A 279 6.38 -30.97 -1.35
C ARG A 279 7.59 -31.78 -1.76
N ASN A 280 7.42 -33.09 -1.82
CA ASN A 280 8.35 -33.98 -2.51
C ASN A 280 8.01 -34.01 -4.01
N THR A 281 8.91 -33.50 -4.83
CA THR A 281 8.84 -33.51 -6.31
C THR A 281 9.78 -34.55 -6.93
N GLY A 282 10.53 -35.29 -6.12
CA GLY A 282 11.39 -36.39 -6.55
C GLY A 282 10.64 -37.72 -6.70
N ASP A 283 11.37 -38.73 -7.14
CA ASP A 283 10.90 -40.10 -7.38
C ASP A 283 11.11 -41.06 -6.18
N SER A 284 11.74 -40.58 -5.10
CA SER A 284 12.01 -41.31 -3.87
C SER A 284 11.51 -40.55 -2.64
N ALA A 285 11.25 -41.26 -1.54
CA ALA A 285 10.73 -40.63 -0.32
C ALA A 285 11.79 -39.72 0.35
N LEU A 286 11.39 -38.53 0.76
CA LEU A 286 12.21 -37.67 1.62
C LEU A 286 12.29 -38.27 3.03
N ASN A 287 13.45 -38.19 3.68
CA ASN A 287 13.65 -38.62 5.08
C ASN A 287 13.86 -37.45 6.05
N GLY A 288 13.50 -36.26 5.60
CA GLY A 288 13.58 -35.00 6.33
C GLY A 288 13.49 -33.84 5.34
N TRP A 289 13.21 -32.66 5.85
CA TRP A 289 13.23 -31.44 5.04
C TRP A 289 13.72 -30.26 5.87
N THR A 290 14.42 -29.35 5.21
CA THR A 290 14.89 -28.08 5.75
C THR A 290 14.51 -26.98 4.77
N VAL A 291 13.69 -26.04 5.23
CA VAL A 291 13.30 -24.86 4.46
C VAL A 291 14.06 -23.64 4.98
N SER A 292 14.65 -22.86 4.07
CA SER A 292 15.35 -21.62 4.42
C SER A 292 14.94 -20.45 3.53
N TRP A 293 14.91 -19.26 4.11
CA TRP A 293 14.69 -18.00 3.40
C TRP A 293 15.32 -16.82 4.14
N THR A 294 15.42 -15.69 3.46
CA THR A 294 15.90 -14.44 4.04
C THR A 294 14.78 -13.39 4.02
N TYR A 295 14.52 -12.76 5.17
CA TYR A 295 13.64 -11.58 5.25
C TYR A 295 14.38 -10.33 4.78
N GLY A 296 13.65 -9.43 4.09
CA GLY A 296 14.18 -8.13 3.66
C GLY A 296 14.43 -7.15 4.80
N GLY A 297 13.81 -7.37 5.97
CA GLY A 297 13.96 -6.53 7.17
C GLY A 297 12.62 -6.21 7.82
N GLY A 298 12.62 -6.03 9.14
CA GLY A 298 11.44 -5.64 9.92
C GLY A 298 10.52 -6.78 10.37
N GLN A 299 10.81 -8.04 10.01
CA GLN A 299 10.07 -9.22 10.50
C GLN A 299 10.84 -9.97 11.58
N ALA A 300 10.14 -10.47 12.59
CA ALA A 300 10.68 -11.44 13.53
C ALA A 300 9.68 -12.54 13.88
N PHE A 301 10.14 -13.73 14.25
CA PHE A 301 9.23 -14.78 14.72
C PHE A 301 8.65 -14.40 16.08
N ASP A 302 7.34 -14.56 16.23
CA ASP A 302 6.62 -14.35 17.48
C ASP A 302 6.28 -15.73 18.08
N GLY A 303 7.21 -16.24 18.87
CA GLY A 303 7.16 -17.60 19.42
C GLY A 303 7.74 -18.66 18.49
N THR A 304 7.36 -19.92 18.73
CA THR A 304 7.84 -21.08 17.97
C THR A 304 6.85 -21.47 16.87
N PRO A 305 7.33 -21.89 15.68
CA PRO A 305 6.47 -22.48 14.66
C PRO A 305 5.77 -23.74 15.17
N TRP A 306 4.59 -24.04 14.63
CA TRP A 306 3.93 -25.34 14.77
C TRP A 306 4.27 -26.24 13.58
N ASN A 307 4.32 -27.56 13.81
CA ASN A 307 4.72 -28.57 12.82
C ASN A 307 6.12 -28.36 12.20
N GLY A 308 6.99 -27.59 12.86
CA GLY A 308 8.37 -27.35 12.43
C GLY A 308 9.26 -26.93 13.61
N VAL A 309 10.58 -26.98 13.40
CA VAL A 309 11.58 -26.60 14.39
C VAL A 309 12.43 -25.46 13.83
N LEU A 310 12.30 -24.28 14.44
CA LEU A 310 13.08 -23.09 14.07
C LEU A 310 14.53 -23.25 14.54
N SER A 311 15.49 -23.04 13.64
CA SER A 311 16.93 -23.16 13.92
C SER A 311 17.77 -21.96 13.43
N GLY A 312 17.17 -21.05 12.67
CA GLY A 312 17.74 -19.76 12.27
C GLY A 312 16.83 -18.60 12.67
N GLN A 313 17.40 -17.42 12.92
CA GLN A 313 16.66 -16.20 13.29
C GLN A 313 16.79 -15.15 12.17
N PRO A 314 15.80 -14.25 12.01
CA PRO A 314 15.88 -13.15 11.07
C PRO A 314 17.24 -12.41 11.11
N PRO A 315 17.78 -12.00 9.95
CA PRO A 315 17.13 -12.06 8.64
C PRO A 315 17.18 -13.45 7.99
N ASN A 316 18.00 -14.40 8.47
CA ASN A 316 18.17 -15.73 7.85
C ASN A 316 17.41 -16.81 8.61
N VAL A 317 16.22 -17.15 8.11
CA VAL A 317 15.35 -18.13 8.75
C VAL A 317 15.62 -19.52 8.20
N THR A 318 15.69 -20.50 9.11
CA THR A 318 15.76 -21.92 8.77
C THR A 318 14.80 -22.71 9.66
N VAL A 319 13.89 -23.46 9.04
CA VAL A 319 12.93 -24.34 9.71
C VAL A 319 13.12 -25.77 9.23
N LYS A 320 13.22 -26.72 10.17
CA LYS A 320 13.31 -28.16 9.91
C LYS A 320 12.00 -28.86 10.24
N ASN A 321 11.82 -30.06 9.71
CA ASN A 321 10.69 -30.91 10.04
C ASN A 321 10.58 -31.19 11.55
N ALA A 322 9.34 -31.31 12.03
CA ALA A 322 9.06 -31.94 13.32
C ALA A 322 9.31 -33.46 13.23
N THR A 323 9.37 -34.13 14.38
CA THR A 323 9.73 -35.56 14.44
C THR A 323 8.76 -36.49 13.70
N TYR A 324 7.54 -36.05 13.45
CA TYR A 324 6.47 -36.86 12.84
C TYR A 324 6.13 -36.52 11.40
N ASN A 325 6.68 -35.44 10.81
CA ASN A 325 6.32 -34.98 9.46
C ASN A 325 7.51 -34.82 8.51
N GLY A 326 8.65 -35.45 8.83
CA GLY A 326 9.86 -35.41 7.99
C GLY A 326 9.81 -36.36 6.78
N GLN A 327 9.06 -37.46 6.88
CA GLN A 327 8.95 -38.43 5.79
C GLN A 327 7.83 -38.05 4.82
N LEU A 328 8.18 -37.89 3.54
CA LEU A 328 7.24 -37.59 2.46
C LEU A 328 7.46 -38.53 1.29
N ALA A 329 6.45 -39.34 0.96
CA ALA A 329 6.45 -40.12 -0.29
C ALA A 329 6.52 -39.17 -1.52
N PRO A 330 6.89 -39.67 -2.71
CA PRO A 330 6.77 -38.90 -3.96
C PRO A 330 5.40 -38.23 -4.07
N ASP A 331 5.38 -36.97 -4.53
CA ASP A 331 4.21 -36.09 -4.65
C ASP A 331 3.48 -35.71 -3.34
N ALA A 332 3.88 -36.27 -2.19
CA ALA A 332 3.26 -35.93 -0.91
C ALA A 332 3.67 -34.53 -0.43
N THR A 333 2.81 -33.95 0.42
CA THR A 333 3.02 -32.63 1.02
C THR A 333 2.87 -32.66 2.54
N THR A 334 3.49 -31.69 3.20
CA THR A 334 3.20 -31.32 4.59
C THR A 334 3.27 -29.81 4.75
N SER A 335 2.72 -29.27 5.84
CA SER A 335 2.79 -27.84 6.13
C SER A 335 3.28 -27.59 7.56
N PHE A 336 4.01 -26.48 7.72
CA PHE A 336 4.25 -25.84 9.01
C PHE A 336 3.77 -24.40 8.98
N GLY A 337 3.50 -23.82 10.13
CA GLY A 337 3.16 -22.40 10.21
C GLY A 337 3.75 -21.75 11.45
N PHE A 338 3.65 -20.43 11.49
CA PHE A 338 4.22 -19.61 12.56
C PHE A 338 3.51 -18.26 12.62
N ASN A 339 3.65 -17.59 13.77
CA ASN A 339 3.34 -16.16 13.89
C ASN A 339 4.64 -15.37 13.80
N ALA A 340 4.57 -14.18 13.22
CA ALA A 340 5.68 -13.26 13.13
C ALA A 340 5.23 -11.83 13.40
N THR A 341 6.10 -11.02 13.99
CA THR A 341 5.98 -9.58 14.03
C THR A 341 6.46 -8.96 12.70
N GLY A 342 6.05 -7.73 12.43
CA GLY A 342 6.31 -7.01 11.19
C GLY A 342 5.17 -7.09 10.20
N SER A 343 5.34 -6.46 9.03
CA SER A 343 4.44 -6.63 7.90
C SER A 343 4.78 -7.89 7.11
N ILE A 344 3.77 -8.49 6.48
CA ILE A 344 3.95 -9.59 5.53
C ILE A 344 4.95 -9.14 4.45
N PRO A 345 6.04 -9.88 4.20
CA PRO A 345 6.98 -9.54 3.15
C PRO A 345 6.29 -9.47 1.79
N ASN A 346 6.50 -8.36 1.08
CA ASN A 346 6.09 -8.17 -0.30
C ASN A 346 7.28 -7.60 -1.10
N PRO A 347 7.89 -8.37 -2.03
CA PRO A 347 7.47 -9.70 -2.47
C PRO A 347 7.62 -10.78 -1.39
N ALA A 348 6.87 -11.88 -1.53
CA ALA A 348 7.02 -13.04 -0.66
C ALA A 348 8.48 -13.56 -0.71
N PRO A 349 9.02 -14.09 0.41
CA PRO A 349 10.40 -14.53 0.43
C PRO A 349 10.60 -15.72 -0.51
N THR A 350 11.72 -15.73 -1.23
CA THR A 350 12.12 -16.92 -2.00
C THR A 350 12.57 -18.00 -1.02
N LEU A 351 11.86 -19.13 -1.01
CA LEU A 351 12.19 -20.28 -0.19
C LEU A 351 13.13 -21.22 -0.93
N THR A 352 14.08 -21.79 -0.20
CA THR A 352 14.84 -22.97 -0.61
C THR A 352 14.40 -24.16 0.23
N CYS A 353 14.24 -25.33 -0.38
CA CYS A 353 14.05 -26.58 0.36
C CYS A 353 15.17 -27.56 0.03
N THR A 354 15.66 -28.25 1.05
CA THR A 354 16.62 -29.36 0.92
C THR A 354 16.16 -30.55 1.75
N SER A 355 16.45 -31.76 1.28
CA SER A 355 16.32 -33.00 2.04
C SER A 355 17.71 -33.50 2.46
N PRO A 356 17.89 -34.05 3.68
CA PRO A 356 19.16 -34.60 4.15
C PRO A 356 19.69 -35.80 3.37
#